data_AF-A0A7X2TU05-F1
#
_entry.id   AF-A0A7X2TU05-F1
#
_cell.length_a   1.000
_cell.length_b   1.000
_cell.length_c   1.000
_cell.angle_alpha   90.00
_cell.angle_beta   90.00
_cell.angle_gamma   90.00
#
_symmetry.space_group_name_H-M   'P 1'
#
loop_
_entity.id
_entity.type
_entity.pdbx_description
1 polymer ?
#
loop_
_entity_poly.entity_id
_entity_poly.type
_entity_poly.pdbx_seq_one_letter_code
_entity_poly.pdbx_strand_id
1 'polypeptide(L)' 'MWWVWDAPIGTTSGNWTAFTGSYTAVGTDGQYITVIPGFDLVVAHKNANIDRVPNRSVGMLAYQTILQMLIGSRR' A
#
# COMPACT_ATOMS: atom_id res chain seq x y z
N MET A 1 1.93 -12.12 10.88
CA MET A 1 0.95 -12.77 9.97
C MET A 1 0.64 -11.82 8.83
N TRP A 2 0.23 -12.32 7.67
CA TRP A 2 -0.25 -11.52 6.54
C TRP A 2 -1.73 -11.83 6.34
N TRP A 3 -2.57 -10.80 6.31
CA TRP A 3 -4.00 -10.93 6.00
C TRP A 3 -4.29 -10.21 4.70
N VAL A 4 -4.89 -10.93 3.76
CA VAL A 4 -5.37 -10.38 2.48
C VAL A 4 -6.75 -9.79 2.72
N TRP A 5 -6.90 -8.50 2.41
CA TRP A 5 -8.18 -7.81 2.38
C TRP A 5 -8.40 -7.29 0.96
N ASP A 6 -9.60 -7.49 0.42
CA ASP A 6 -10.08 -6.73 -0.73
C ASP A 6 -10.44 -5.30 -0.26
N ALA A 7 -10.07 -4.31 -1.06
CA ALA A 7 -10.39 -2.93 -0.75
C ALA A 7 -11.92 -2.71 -0.75
N PRO A 8 -12.49 -1.93 0.18
CA PRO A 8 -13.87 -1.49 0.04
C PRO A 8 -14.02 -0.73 -1.27
N ILE A 9 -15.15 -0.91 -1.95
CA ILE A 9 -15.53 -0.10 -3.12
C ILE A 9 -15.64 1.37 -2.66
N GLY A 10 -14.53 2.09 -2.74
CA GLY A 10 -14.44 3.52 -2.48
C GLY A 10 -15.03 4.26 -3.66
N THR A 11 -16.13 4.97 -3.40
CA THR A 11 -16.88 5.77 -4.35
C THR A 11 -15.98 6.76 -5.10
N THR A 12 -16.16 6.75 -6.42
CA THR A 12 -15.73 7.70 -7.44
C THR A 12 -15.74 9.16 -6.97
N SER A 13 -14.56 9.74 -6.69
CA SER A 13 -14.29 11.20 -6.79
C SER A 13 -12.83 11.50 -6.45
N GLY A 14 -12.05 11.98 -7.42
CA GLY A 14 -10.62 12.29 -7.32
C GLY A 14 -9.73 11.33 -8.12
N ASN A 15 -8.45 11.67 -8.33
CA ASN A 15 -7.40 10.93 -9.09
C ASN A 15 -7.16 9.45 -8.70
N TRP A 16 -8.07 8.85 -7.93
CA TRP A 16 -8.16 7.45 -7.53
C TRP A 16 -8.47 6.47 -8.67
N THR A 17 -8.75 6.94 -9.89
CA THR A 17 -8.82 6.08 -11.09
C THR A 17 -7.51 5.31 -11.32
N ALA A 18 -6.37 5.87 -10.89
CA ALA A 18 -5.07 5.21 -10.89
C ALA A 18 -5.03 3.92 -10.03
N PHE A 19 -5.88 3.81 -9.02
CA PHE A 19 -5.93 2.67 -8.10
C PHE A 19 -7.15 1.78 -8.31
N THR A 20 -7.90 1.96 -9.40
CA THR A 20 -9.03 1.09 -9.73
C THR A 20 -8.60 -0.37 -9.83
N GLY A 21 -9.29 -1.27 -9.13
CA GLY A 21 -8.95 -2.69 -9.06
C GLY A 21 -7.71 -3.02 -8.23
N SER A 22 -7.14 -2.05 -7.52
CA SER A 22 -5.98 -2.28 -6.65
C SER A 22 -6.42 -2.87 -5.31
N TYR A 23 -5.62 -3.79 -4.77
CA TYR A 23 -5.86 -4.41 -3.48
C TYR A 23 -4.58 -4.36 -2.63
N THR A 24 -4.75 -4.25 -1.31
CA THR A 24 -3.64 -4.14 -0.36
C THR A 24 -3.83 -5.12 0.78
N ALA A 25 -2.87 -6.02 0.97
CA ALA A 25 -2.77 -6.81 2.18
C ALA A 25 -1.87 -6.10 3.20
N VAL A 26 -2.26 -6.17 4.47
CA VAL A 26 -1.55 -5.55 5.59
C VAL A 26 -0.94 -6.66 6.43
N GLY A 27 0.24 -6.43 6.99
CA GLY A 27 0.90 -7.32 7.93
C GLY A 27 1.21 -6.61 9.24
N THR A 28 1.70 -7.37 10.20
CA THR A 28 2.13 -6.88 11.51
C THR A 28 3.18 -5.76 11.37
N ASP A 29 3.12 -4.75 12.23
CA ASP A 29 4.06 -3.61 12.29
C ASP A 29 4.21 -2.79 11.00
N GLY A 30 3.06 -2.52 10.35
CA GLY A 30 2.99 -1.60 9.21
C GLY A 30 3.65 -2.17 7.95
N GLN A 31 3.53 -3.48 7.74
CA GLN A 31 3.91 -4.14 6.50
C GLN A 31 2.76 -4.08 5.51
N TYR A 32 3.06 -3.85 4.24
CA TYR A 32 2.04 -3.75 3.19
C TYR A 32 2.49 -4.48 1.94
N ILE A 33 1.54 -5.07 1.22
CA ILE A 33 1.74 -5.47 -0.17
C ILE A 33 0.52 -5.00 -0.96
N THR A 34 0.75 -4.21 -2.01
CA THR A 34 -0.30 -3.66 -2.87
C THR A 34 -0.07 -4.12 -4.29
N VAL A 35 -1.14 -4.60 -4.92
CA VAL A 35 -1.18 -4.90 -6.35
C VAL A 35 -1.98 -3.83 -7.05
N ILE A 36 -1.44 -3.29 -8.14
CA ILE A 36 -2.01 -2.17 -8.89
C ILE A 36 -2.10 -2.60 -10.37
N PRO A 37 -3.21 -3.24 -10.79
CA PRO A 37 -3.35 -3.79 -12.13
C PRO A 37 -3.23 -2.75 -13.25
N GLY A 38 -3.77 -1.54 -13.04
CA GLY A 38 -3.71 -0.46 -14.03
C GLY A 38 -2.29 0.05 -14.34
N PHE A 39 -1.29 -0.43 -13.61
CA PHE A 39 0.10 -0.03 -13.72
C PHE A 39 1.08 -1.21 -13.86
N ASP A 40 0.56 -2.43 -14.01
CA ASP A 40 1.33 -3.70 -13.99
C ASP A 40 2.37 -3.74 -12.87
N LEU A 41 1.96 -3.33 -11.67
CA LEU A 41 2.86 -3.08 -10.55
C LEU A 41 2.42 -3.82 -9.28
N VAL A 42 3.41 -4.42 -8.61
CA VAL A 42 3.28 -4.93 -7.24
C VAL A 42 4.28 -4.18 -6.36
N VAL A 43 3.79 -3.61 -5.27
CA VAL A 43 4.59 -2.88 -4.30
C VAL A 43 4.60 -3.64 -2.98
N ALA A 44 5.78 -4.06 -2.53
CA ALA A 44 5.96 -4.67 -1.22
C ALA A 44 6.68 -3.68 -0.29
N HIS A 45 5.98 -3.20 0.74
CA HIS A 45 6.56 -2.42 1.81
C HIS A 45 6.88 -3.32 3.00
N LYS A 46 8.18 -3.66 3.11
CA LYS A 46 8.70 -4.45 4.21
C LYS A 46 9.39 -3.55 5.23
N ASN A 47 8.95 -3.65 6.47
CA ASN A 47 9.68 -3.10 7.60
C ASN A 47 10.76 -4.10 8.03
N ALA A 48 12.02 -3.76 7.79
CA ALA A 48 13.15 -4.69 7.86
C ALA A 48 13.69 -4.97 9.28
N ASN A 49 13.06 -4.46 10.34
CA ASN A 49 13.63 -4.50 11.69
C ASN A 49 12.60 -4.57 12.82
N ILE A 50 11.55 -5.37 12.66
CA ILE A 50 10.62 -5.70 13.76
C ILE A 50 11.39 -6.16 15.01
N ASP A 51 12.41 -6.98 14.83
CA ASP A 51 13.15 -7.58 15.95
C ASP A 51 14.18 -6.64 16.60
N ARG A 52 14.64 -5.59 15.89
CA ARG A 52 15.64 -4.64 16.41
C ARG A 52 15.07 -3.31 16.87
N VAL A 53 13.91 -2.91 16.35
CA VAL A 53 13.26 -1.62 16.68
C VAL A 53 11.77 -1.88 16.88
N PRO A 54 11.35 -2.35 18.07
CA PRO A 54 10.02 -2.91 18.32
C PRO A 54 8.83 -1.93 18.17
N ASN A 55 9.08 -0.65 17.85
CA ASN A 55 8.04 0.36 17.65
C ASN A 55 8.11 1.03 16.26
N ARG A 56 8.96 0.55 15.36
CA ARG A 56 8.98 1.06 13.99
C ARG A 56 7.77 0.48 13.28
N SER A 57 6.85 1.33 12.83
CA SER A 57 5.69 0.95 12.04
C SER A 57 5.37 2.08 11.07
N VAL A 58 4.95 1.73 9.86
CA VAL A 58 4.43 2.71 8.90
C VAL A 58 2.92 2.66 8.95
N GLY A 59 2.28 3.80 9.19
CA GLY A 59 0.83 3.91 9.17
C GLY A 59 0.25 3.90 7.76
N MET A 60 -1.01 3.51 7.63
CA MET A 60 -1.73 3.39 6.33
C MET A 60 -1.64 4.66 5.48
N LEU A 61 -1.83 5.84 6.09
CA LEU A 61 -1.77 7.13 5.37
C LEU A 61 -0.37 7.44 4.83
N ALA A 62 0.67 7.15 5.62
CA ALA A 62 2.05 7.32 5.19
C ALA A 62 2.35 6.37 4.01
N TYR A 63 1.89 5.12 4.09
CA TYR A 63 2.01 4.17 3.00
C TYR A 63 1.27 4.60 1.72
N GLN A 64 0.04 5.10 1.84
CA GLN A 64 -0.71 5.65 0.70
C GLN A 64 0.00 6.85 0.06
N THR A 65 0.61 7.71 0.88
CA THR A 65 1.41 8.85 0.38
C THR A 65 2.61 8.34 -0.41
N ILE A 66 3.30 7.30 0.08
CA ILE A 66 4.40 6.64 -0.66
C ILE A 66 3.89 6.09 -2.00
N LEU A 67 2.72 5.43 -2.03
CA LEU A 67 2.14 4.93 -3.28
C LEU A 67 1.81 6.07 -4.26
N GLN A 68 1.25 7.18 -3.78
CA GLN A 68 0.96 8.34 -4.63
C GLN A 68 2.23 8.94 -5.22
N MET A 69 3.31 9.08 -4.42
CA MET A 69 4.60 9.56 -4.90
C MET A 69 5.20 8.60 -5.94
N LEU A 70 5.14 7.28 -5.69
CA LEU A 70 5.64 6.26 -6.60
C LEU A 70 4.89 6.26 -7.94
N ILE A 71 3.57 6.40 -7.93
CA ILE A 71 2.78 6.49 -9.15
C ILE A 71 3.03 7.83 -9.87
N GLY A 72 3.15 8.92 -9.11
CA GLY A 72 3.44 10.24 -9.65
C GLY A 72 4.80 10.34 -10.35
N SER A 73 5.82 9.60 -9.88
CA SER A 73 7.17 9.61 -10.47
C SER A 73 7.33 8.80 -11.76
N ARG A 74 6.29 8.08 -12.20
CA ARG A 74 6.30 7.32 -13.46
C ARG A 74 5.93 8.15 -14.69
N ARG A 75 5.62 9.45 -14.51
CA ARG A 75 5.40 10.41 -15.59
C ARG A 75 6.71 11.03 -16.05
#